data_AF-A0A7M3MA11-F1
#
_entry.id   AF-A0A7M3MA11-F1
#
_cell.length_a   1.000
_cell.length_b   1.000
_cell.length_c   1.000
_cell.angle_alpha   90.00
_cell.angle_beta   90.00
_cell.angle_gamma   90.00
#
_symmetry.space_group_name_H-M   'P 1'
#
loop_
_entity.id
_entity.type
_entity.pdbx_description
1 polymer ?
#
loop_
_entity_poly.entity_id
_entity_poly.type
_entity_poly.pdbx_seq_one_letter_code
_entity_poly.pdbx_strand_id
1 'polypeptide(L)'
;MDMVIGTADSHDPSDRHRDASVVPSSPPRPHDNHEAGHVVSVHRAFIYAALAPGFGEWYAGARTRGVVVFIVFLATSVWGCWLLAVTALALMDLALGKPLQNPLPLAGLGVSFFLAIALWFWGMAGAVQAAVRTRRKSGDPPQIHPAWGVAMSWLCPGAGQLSLGRQPMGFILLGLYVLIFPTLAPALAGLRGVLDNAVTSAGQLFQRPDLIVQLARDISVHIELSFPSLAQSMVKTAAIALYCATLGPLPGALGVRLDTEGARWSASPVARGGGIAILGWLCPGAPQLLQGRESLGWSLLGTYLLIQSTAGGLLVQEIIPAHEASRIASLASIVVVASIVESLVRIVRNRALERKKAGNLPGDESRLL
;
A
#
# COMPACT_ATOMS: atom_id res chain seq x y z
N MET A 1 11.55 10.27 81.63
CA MET A 1 12.39 10.27 82.84
C MET A 1 12.43 8.85 83.34
N ASP A 2 13.45 8.10 82.93
CA ASP A 2 14.36 7.36 83.81
C ASP A 2 15.37 6.65 82.93
N MET A 3 16.62 6.69 83.38
CA MET A 3 17.85 6.47 82.64
C MET A 3 18.68 5.47 83.44
N VAL A 4 19.01 4.32 82.87
CA VAL A 4 20.00 3.34 83.39
C VAL A 4 20.57 2.62 82.14
N ILE A 5 21.73 3.01 81.59
CA ILE A 5 23.10 2.52 81.84
C ILE A 5 23.11 0.98 81.98
N GLY A 6 23.62 0.14 81.09
CA GLY A 6 24.80 0.19 80.24
C GLY A 6 25.51 -1.16 80.43
N THR A 7 26.06 -1.76 79.36
CA THR A 7 27.30 -2.55 79.39
C THR A 7 27.65 -2.95 77.95
N ALA A 8 28.92 -2.74 77.61
CA ALA A 8 29.56 -3.10 76.37
C ALA A 8 30.54 -4.23 76.67
N ASP A 9 30.63 -5.22 75.77
CA ASP A 9 31.76 -6.13 75.58
C ASP A 9 31.66 -6.61 74.12
N SER A 10 32.56 -6.29 73.19
CA SER A 10 34.02 -6.52 73.06
C SER A 10 34.35 -7.86 72.38
N HIS A 11 34.85 -7.75 71.13
CA HIS A 11 35.62 -8.70 70.29
C HIS A 11 34.98 -10.08 69.95
N ASP A 12 35.17 -10.71 68.79
CA ASP A 12 36.29 -10.77 67.84
C ASP A 12 35.78 -11.27 66.45
N PRO A 13 36.43 -10.95 65.30
CA PRO A 13 36.05 -11.41 63.98
C PRO A 13 36.97 -12.54 63.47
N SER A 14 36.46 -13.76 63.27
CA SER A 14 37.06 -14.73 62.33
C SER A 14 36.22 -16.01 62.21
N ASP A 15 36.46 -16.74 61.11
CA ASP A 15 35.89 -18.03 60.66
C ASP A 15 34.53 -17.99 59.97
N ARG A 16 34.46 -17.92 58.63
CA ARG A 16 34.74 -18.98 57.62
C ARG A 16 34.11 -20.34 57.95
N HIS A 17 32.96 -20.64 57.34
CA HIS A 17 32.85 -21.58 56.21
C HIS A 17 31.40 -22.09 56.01
N ARG A 18 30.97 -21.97 54.75
CA ARG A 18 30.23 -22.95 53.92
C ARG A 18 28.87 -23.52 54.37
N ASP A 19 27.93 -23.30 53.44
CA ASP A 19 27.02 -24.27 52.83
C ASP A 19 25.89 -24.89 53.67
N ALA A 20 24.68 -24.34 53.49
CA ALA A 20 23.54 -25.11 52.98
C ALA A 20 22.34 -24.17 52.75
N SER A 21 22.27 -23.55 51.57
CA SER A 21 21.06 -22.91 51.08
C SER A 21 20.02 -24.00 50.75
N VAL A 22 19.12 -24.29 51.69
CA VAL A 22 17.90 -25.06 51.42
C VAL A 22 16.98 -24.17 50.60
N VAL A 23 16.98 -24.38 49.29
CA VAL A 23 16.02 -23.77 48.36
C VAL A 23 14.67 -24.48 48.55
N PRO A 24 13.58 -23.79 48.91
CA PRO A 24 12.26 -24.39 48.86
C PRO A 24 11.85 -24.58 47.40
N SER A 25 11.70 -25.84 46.99
CA SER A 25 11.14 -26.24 45.70
C SER A 25 9.76 -25.63 45.52
N SER A 26 9.65 -24.70 44.57
CA SER A 26 8.38 -24.13 44.14
C SER A 26 7.46 -25.24 43.61
N PRO A 27 6.14 -25.17 43.85
CA PRO A 27 5.21 -26.16 43.30
C PRO A 27 5.25 -26.13 41.77
N PRO A 28 5.07 -27.27 41.10
CA PRO A 28 5.09 -27.33 39.64
C PRO A 28 4.01 -26.41 39.09
N ARG A 29 4.42 -25.40 38.31
CA ARG A 29 3.49 -24.58 37.54
C ARG A 29 2.70 -25.51 36.62
N PRO A 30 1.38 -25.33 36.48
CA PRO A 30 0.63 -26.00 35.43
C PRO A 30 1.32 -25.68 34.10
N HIS A 31 1.62 -26.71 33.32
CA HIS A 31 2.00 -26.55 31.93
C HIS A 31 0.80 -26.00 31.15
N ASP A 32 0.57 -24.70 31.26
CA ASP A 32 -0.20 -23.97 30.27
C ASP A 32 0.65 -23.97 28.99
N ASN A 33 0.37 -24.95 28.12
CA ASN A 33 0.77 -24.94 26.71
C ASN A 33 0.01 -23.84 25.94
N HIS A 34 -0.10 -22.64 26.52
CA HIS A 34 -0.36 -21.45 25.74
C HIS A 34 0.97 -21.07 25.10
N GLU A 35 1.16 -21.52 23.86
CA GLU A 35 2.12 -20.96 22.92
C GLU A 35 2.29 -19.46 23.21
N ALA A 36 3.49 -19.04 23.62
CA ALA A 36 3.79 -17.65 23.91
C ALA A 36 3.22 -16.78 22.79
N GLY A 37 2.17 -16.01 23.11
CA GLY A 37 1.24 -15.43 22.15
C GLY A 37 1.98 -14.62 21.09
N HIS A 38 2.17 -15.20 19.91
CA HIS A 38 2.85 -14.51 18.82
C HIS A 38 1.96 -13.35 18.37
N VAL A 39 2.37 -12.13 18.72
CA VAL A 39 1.67 -10.90 18.36
C VAL A 39 1.52 -10.82 16.83
N VAL A 40 0.27 -10.85 16.34
CA VAL A 40 -0.03 -10.86 14.90
C VAL A 40 0.30 -9.51 14.29
N SER A 41 1.18 -9.45 13.30
CA SER A 41 1.52 -8.22 12.58
C SER A 41 0.63 -8.00 11.36
N VAL A 42 0.02 -6.82 11.24
CA VAL A 42 -0.78 -6.43 10.07
C VAL A 42 0.07 -6.37 8.80
N HIS A 43 1.29 -5.85 8.90
CA HIS A 43 2.22 -5.77 7.78
C HIS A 43 2.61 -7.16 7.27
N ARG A 44 2.95 -8.10 8.16
CA ARG A 44 3.28 -9.49 7.77
C ARG A 44 2.09 -10.20 7.14
N ALA A 45 0.89 -10.04 7.71
CA ALA A 45 -0.33 -10.59 7.13
C ALA A 45 -0.54 -10.11 5.70
N PHE A 46 -0.33 -8.81 5.44
CA PHE A 46 -0.41 -8.25 4.10
C PHE A 46 0.64 -8.82 3.15
N ILE A 47 1.93 -8.89 3.55
CA ILE A 47 2.99 -9.47 2.73
C ILE A 47 2.67 -10.92 2.38
N TYR A 48 2.25 -11.73 3.35
CA TYR A 48 1.91 -13.12 3.10
C TYR A 48 0.73 -13.27 2.14
N ALA A 49 -0.30 -12.42 2.25
CA ALA A 49 -1.40 -12.41 1.29
C ALA A 49 -1.01 -11.88 -0.10
N ALA A 50 -0.04 -10.95 -0.17
CA ALA A 50 0.50 -10.47 -1.42
C ALA A 50 1.32 -11.56 -2.14
N LEU A 51 2.01 -12.43 -1.40
CA LEU A 51 2.73 -13.58 -1.96
C LEU A 51 1.78 -14.70 -2.41
N ALA A 52 0.79 -15.03 -1.59
CA ALA A 52 -0.19 -16.07 -1.88
C ALA A 52 -1.54 -15.73 -1.25
N PRO A 53 -2.63 -15.63 -2.03
CA PRO A 53 -3.97 -15.39 -1.49
C PRO A 53 -4.34 -16.44 -0.44
N GLY A 54 -4.87 -16.00 0.70
CA GLY A 54 -5.24 -16.87 1.82
C GLY A 54 -4.15 -17.09 2.88
N PHE A 55 -2.86 -16.94 2.55
CA PHE A 55 -1.78 -17.17 3.53
C PHE A 55 -1.77 -16.11 4.64
N GLY A 56 -1.99 -14.85 4.30
CA GLY A 56 -2.09 -13.77 5.28
C GLY A 56 -3.27 -13.94 6.24
N GLU A 57 -4.37 -14.50 5.78
CA GLU A 57 -5.56 -14.77 6.59
C GLU A 57 -5.32 -15.94 7.53
N TRP A 58 -4.65 -16.99 7.03
CA TRP A 58 -4.21 -18.10 7.86
C TRP A 58 -3.27 -17.62 8.98
N TYR A 59 -2.24 -16.83 8.63
CA TYR A 59 -1.34 -16.21 9.59
C TYR A 59 -2.07 -15.35 10.63
N ALA A 60 -3.09 -14.60 10.21
CA ALA A 60 -3.90 -13.77 11.10
C ALA A 60 -4.90 -14.55 12.00
N GLY A 61 -4.95 -15.88 11.89
CA GLY A 61 -5.82 -16.76 12.67
C GLY A 61 -7.17 -17.07 12.01
N ALA A 62 -7.48 -16.51 10.85
CA ALA A 62 -8.70 -16.79 10.09
C ALA A 62 -8.52 -18.01 9.16
N ARG A 63 -8.13 -19.15 9.73
CA ARG A 63 -7.65 -20.35 9.01
C ARG A 63 -8.63 -20.83 7.93
N THR A 64 -9.89 -21.06 8.29
CA THR A 64 -10.90 -21.59 7.35
C THR A 64 -11.10 -20.66 6.16
N ARG A 65 -11.16 -19.35 6.41
CA ARG A 65 -11.32 -18.35 5.34
C ARG A 65 -10.10 -18.33 4.43
N GLY A 66 -8.90 -18.35 5.00
CA GLY A 66 -7.65 -18.41 4.25
C GLY A 66 -7.54 -19.65 3.36
N VAL A 67 -7.90 -20.83 3.88
CA VAL A 67 -7.93 -22.08 3.12
C VAL A 67 -8.93 -22.01 1.96
N VAL A 68 -10.15 -21.49 2.20
CA VAL A 68 -11.15 -21.32 1.14
C VAL A 68 -10.65 -20.38 0.05
N VAL A 69 -10.11 -19.21 0.41
CA VAL A 69 -9.58 -18.24 -0.58
C VAL A 69 -8.44 -18.87 -1.38
N PHE A 70 -7.53 -19.58 -0.73
CA PHE A 70 -6.41 -20.24 -1.41
C PHE A 70 -6.88 -21.34 -2.38
N ILE A 71 -7.81 -22.21 -1.96
CA ILE A 71 -8.35 -23.29 -2.80
C ILE A 71 -9.07 -22.72 -4.02
N VAL A 72 -9.92 -21.71 -3.81
CA VAL A 72 -10.66 -21.08 -4.92
C VAL A 72 -9.69 -20.39 -5.88
N PHE A 73 -8.68 -19.68 -5.37
CA PHE A 73 -7.63 -19.08 -6.18
C PHE A 73 -6.88 -20.13 -7.00
N LEU A 74 -6.45 -21.23 -6.38
CA LEU A 74 -5.74 -22.32 -7.06
C LEU A 74 -6.60 -22.95 -8.16
N ALA A 75 -7.88 -23.24 -7.87
CA ALA A 75 -8.81 -23.78 -8.85
C ALA A 75 -8.99 -22.83 -10.05
N THR A 76 -9.14 -21.52 -9.80
CA THR A 76 -9.20 -20.49 -10.84
C THR A 76 -7.92 -20.42 -11.66
N SER A 77 -6.74 -20.47 -11.02
CA SER A 77 -5.45 -20.45 -11.70
C SER A 77 -5.23 -21.69 -12.57
N VAL A 78 -5.53 -22.89 -12.05
CA VAL A 78 -5.44 -24.15 -12.82
C VAL A 78 -6.36 -24.10 -14.04
N TRP A 79 -7.59 -23.63 -13.85
CA TRP A 79 -8.53 -23.45 -14.96
C TRP A 79 -8.01 -22.44 -16.00
N GLY A 80 -7.49 -21.30 -15.56
CA GLY A 80 -6.89 -20.30 -16.46
C GLY A 80 -5.67 -20.82 -17.23
N CYS A 81 -4.77 -21.55 -16.56
CA CYS A 81 -3.62 -22.19 -17.19
C CYS A 81 -4.04 -23.22 -18.25
N TRP A 82 -5.08 -24.01 -17.98
CA TRP A 82 -5.65 -24.93 -18.96
C TRP A 82 -6.17 -24.19 -20.20
N LEU A 83 -6.95 -23.12 -20.01
CA LEU A 83 -7.46 -22.30 -21.12
C LEU A 83 -6.33 -21.64 -21.93
N LEU A 84 -5.28 -21.19 -21.25
CA LEU A 84 -4.09 -20.63 -21.90
C LEU A 84 -3.38 -21.70 -22.75
N ALA A 85 -3.20 -22.91 -22.22
CA ALA A 85 -2.60 -24.02 -22.95
C ALA A 85 -3.42 -24.39 -24.21
N VAL A 86 -4.75 -24.51 -24.08
CA VAL A 86 -5.65 -24.75 -25.22
C VAL A 86 -5.53 -23.63 -26.27
N THR A 87 -5.47 -22.37 -25.84
CA THR A 87 -5.32 -21.22 -26.73
C THR A 87 -3.96 -21.25 -27.45
N ALA A 88 -2.88 -21.51 -26.72
CA ALA A 88 -1.53 -21.57 -27.28
C ALA A 88 -1.38 -22.70 -28.30
N LEU A 89 -1.93 -23.89 -28.03
CA LEU A 89 -1.94 -25.02 -28.96
C LEU A 89 -2.72 -24.68 -30.23
N ALA A 90 -3.89 -24.05 -30.11
CA ALA A 90 -4.68 -23.64 -31.27
C ALA A 90 -3.98 -22.58 -32.12
N LEU A 91 -3.27 -21.62 -31.50
CA LEU A 91 -2.44 -20.64 -32.20
C LEU A 91 -1.24 -21.29 -32.91
N MET A 92 -0.63 -22.31 -32.30
CA MET A 92 0.44 -23.08 -32.91
C MET A 92 -0.06 -23.89 -34.12
N ASP A 93 -1.21 -24.55 -34.00
CA ASP A 93 -1.84 -25.27 -35.12
C ASP A 93 -2.16 -24.32 -36.28
N LEU A 94 -2.66 -23.12 -35.99
CA LEU A 94 -2.89 -22.07 -36.99
C LEU A 94 -1.58 -21.63 -37.67
N ALA A 95 -0.51 -21.45 -36.90
CA ALA A 95 0.82 -21.10 -37.43
C ALA A 95 1.40 -22.20 -38.34
N LEU A 96 1.01 -23.45 -38.12
CA LEU A 96 1.35 -24.60 -38.96
C LEU A 96 0.38 -24.80 -40.14
N GLY A 97 -0.55 -23.88 -40.38
CA GLY A 97 -1.49 -23.90 -41.50
C GLY A 97 -2.68 -24.82 -41.33
N LYS A 98 -2.95 -25.34 -40.12
CA LYS A 98 -4.14 -26.14 -39.85
C LYS A 98 -5.36 -25.23 -39.59
N PRO A 99 -6.56 -25.62 -40.03
CA PRO A 99 -7.77 -24.87 -39.73
C PRO A 99 -8.10 -24.92 -38.24
N LEU A 100 -8.65 -23.82 -37.72
CA LEU A 100 -9.10 -23.73 -36.34
C LEU A 100 -10.34 -24.63 -36.16
N GLN A 101 -10.22 -25.74 -35.41
CA GLN A 101 -11.33 -26.68 -35.20
C GLN A 101 -12.39 -26.16 -34.22
N ASN A 102 -11.96 -25.38 -33.22
CA ASN A 102 -12.82 -24.83 -32.17
C ASN A 102 -12.53 -23.33 -31.98
N PRO A 103 -13.52 -22.53 -31.56
CA PRO A 103 -13.28 -21.13 -31.22
C PRO A 103 -12.32 -21.04 -30.03
N LEU A 104 -11.42 -20.04 -30.07
CA LEU A 104 -10.48 -19.78 -28.97
C LEU A 104 -11.27 -19.41 -27.70
N PRO A 105 -10.95 -19.98 -26.52
CA PRO A 105 -11.68 -19.74 -25.28
C PRO A 105 -11.30 -18.41 -24.61
N LEU A 106 -11.21 -17.32 -25.38
CA LEU A 106 -10.73 -16.00 -24.93
C LEU A 106 -11.58 -15.41 -23.81
N ALA A 107 -12.90 -15.60 -23.87
CA ALA A 107 -13.81 -15.15 -22.82
C ALA A 107 -13.53 -15.87 -21.48
N GLY A 108 -13.36 -17.19 -21.53
CA GLY A 108 -12.99 -17.98 -20.35
C GLY A 108 -11.63 -17.57 -19.79
N LEU A 109 -10.65 -17.30 -20.66
CA LEU A 109 -9.33 -16.81 -20.26
C LEU A 109 -9.46 -15.47 -19.52
N GLY A 110 -10.22 -14.51 -20.08
CA GLY A 110 -10.48 -13.22 -19.45
C GLY A 110 -11.18 -13.35 -18.09
N VAL A 111 -12.20 -14.20 -18.00
CA VAL A 111 -12.92 -14.47 -16.73
C VAL A 111 -11.98 -15.08 -15.68
N SER A 112 -11.19 -16.09 -16.05
CA SER A 112 -10.27 -16.74 -15.12
C SER A 112 -9.20 -15.77 -14.60
N PHE A 113 -8.65 -14.91 -15.46
CA PHE A 113 -7.69 -13.87 -15.09
C PHE A 113 -8.32 -12.84 -14.15
N PHE A 114 -9.51 -12.34 -14.48
CA PHE A 114 -10.24 -11.40 -13.63
C PHE A 114 -10.53 -11.98 -12.24
N LEU A 115 -11.05 -13.20 -12.19
CA LEU A 115 -11.33 -13.88 -10.92
C LEU A 115 -10.08 -14.08 -10.08
N ALA A 116 -8.96 -14.49 -10.69
CA ALA A 116 -7.69 -14.65 -10.00
C ALA A 116 -7.23 -13.32 -9.37
N ILE A 117 -7.32 -12.22 -10.12
CA ILE A 117 -6.98 -10.88 -9.62
C ILE A 117 -7.91 -10.44 -8.49
N ALA A 118 -9.23 -10.62 -8.66
CA ALA A 118 -10.22 -10.25 -7.66
C ALA A 118 -10.00 -11.01 -6.35
N LEU A 119 -9.73 -12.33 -6.43
CA LEU A 119 -9.40 -13.18 -5.29
C LEU A 119 -8.08 -12.76 -4.63
N TRP A 120 -7.10 -12.33 -5.42
CA TRP A 120 -5.82 -11.86 -4.89
C TRP A 120 -5.98 -10.59 -4.06
N PHE A 121 -6.68 -9.58 -4.58
CA PHE A 121 -6.97 -8.35 -3.82
C PHE A 121 -7.88 -8.63 -2.62
N TRP A 122 -8.86 -9.51 -2.78
CA TRP A 122 -9.72 -9.95 -1.68
C TRP A 122 -8.89 -10.61 -0.57
N GLY A 123 -7.95 -11.48 -0.92
CA GLY A 123 -7.05 -12.13 0.03
C GLY A 123 -6.19 -11.12 0.80
N MET A 124 -5.64 -10.11 0.12
CA MET A 124 -4.86 -9.03 0.76
C MET A 124 -5.72 -8.20 1.73
N ALA A 125 -6.89 -7.73 1.28
CA ALA A 125 -7.82 -6.98 2.11
C ALA A 125 -8.34 -7.80 3.31
N GLY A 126 -8.68 -9.07 3.05
CA GLY A 126 -9.10 -10.03 4.05
C GLY A 126 -8.04 -10.24 5.12
N ALA A 127 -6.78 -10.44 4.72
CA ALA A 127 -5.67 -10.65 5.65
C ALA A 127 -5.46 -9.43 6.58
N VAL A 128 -5.49 -8.22 6.03
CA VAL A 128 -5.39 -6.98 6.83
C VAL A 128 -6.56 -6.87 7.80
N GLN A 129 -7.79 -7.10 7.33
CA GLN A 129 -8.99 -7.06 8.18
C GLN A 129 -8.92 -8.10 9.32
N ALA A 130 -8.47 -9.33 9.02
CA ALA A 130 -8.31 -10.38 10.02
C ALA A 130 -7.24 -10.01 11.05
N ALA A 131 -6.08 -9.54 10.60
CA ALA A 131 -4.99 -9.15 11.49
C ALA A 131 -5.41 -8.02 12.44
N VAL A 132 -6.08 -6.98 11.93
CA VAL A 132 -6.62 -5.88 12.75
C VAL A 132 -7.64 -6.38 13.77
N ARG A 133 -8.55 -7.29 13.37
CA ARG A 133 -9.55 -7.88 14.28
C ARG A 133 -8.89 -8.73 15.37
N THR A 134 -7.89 -9.55 15.02
CA THR A 134 -7.18 -10.41 15.97
C THR A 134 -6.39 -9.58 16.99
N ARG A 135 -5.68 -8.54 16.54
CA ARG A 135 -4.99 -7.59 17.43
C ARG A 135 -5.96 -6.91 18.39
N ARG A 136 -7.09 -6.40 17.87
CA ARG A 136 -8.13 -5.75 18.69
C ARG A 136 -8.70 -6.69 19.75
N LYS A 137 -8.93 -7.97 19.42
CA LYS A 137 -9.39 -8.99 20.38
C LYS A 137 -8.35 -9.30 21.44
N SER A 138 -7.07 -9.26 21.07
CA SER A 138 -5.94 -9.56 21.96
C SER A 138 -5.51 -8.36 22.82
N GLY A 139 -6.15 -7.19 22.63
CA GLY A 139 -5.75 -5.96 23.31
C GLY A 139 -4.45 -5.33 22.79
N ASP A 140 -3.93 -5.82 21.67
CA ASP A 140 -2.70 -5.30 21.08
C ASP A 140 -2.90 -3.89 20.49
N PRO A 141 -1.90 -2.99 20.58
CA PRO A 141 -1.99 -1.66 19.99
C PRO A 141 -2.14 -1.73 18.46
N PRO A 142 -2.79 -0.76 17.81
CA PRO A 142 -2.87 -0.72 16.35
C PRO A 142 -1.47 -0.53 15.73
N GLN A 143 -1.23 -1.12 14.56
CA GLN A 143 0.03 -0.94 13.80
C GLN A 143 -0.17 0.11 12.71
N ILE A 144 -0.12 1.38 13.09
CA ILE A 144 -0.32 2.49 12.15
C ILE A 144 1.04 2.99 11.69
N HIS A 145 1.51 2.47 10.55
CA HIS A 145 2.71 3.00 9.90
C HIS A 145 2.36 3.58 8.53
N PRO A 146 2.63 4.86 8.28
CA PRO A 146 2.05 5.45 7.08
C PRO A 146 2.71 5.06 5.77
N ALA A 147 4.01 4.77 5.77
CA ALA A 147 4.63 4.16 4.59
C ALA A 147 3.98 2.81 4.24
N TRP A 148 3.58 2.04 5.26
CA TRP A 148 2.89 0.77 5.06
C TRP A 148 1.46 0.98 4.58
N GLY A 149 0.71 1.91 5.15
CA GLY A 149 -0.64 2.18 4.66
C GLY A 149 -0.68 2.79 3.26
N VAL A 150 0.32 3.59 2.87
CA VAL A 150 0.50 4.05 1.49
C VAL A 150 0.82 2.87 0.57
N ALA A 151 1.80 2.02 0.95
CA ALA A 151 2.15 0.83 0.17
C ALA A 151 0.96 -0.14 0.00
N MET A 152 0.21 -0.38 1.09
CA MET A 152 -1.01 -1.17 1.07
C MET A 152 -2.08 -0.55 0.17
N SER A 153 -2.32 0.76 0.28
CA SER A 153 -3.32 1.46 -0.55
C SER A 153 -2.93 1.52 -2.02
N TRP A 154 -1.64 1.58 -2.33
CA TRP A 154 -1.13 1.57 -3.70
C TRP A 154 -1.24 0.19 -4.35
N LEU A 155 -0.83 -0.86 -3.61
CA LEU A 155 -0.86 -2.24 -4.11
C LEU A 155 -2.30 -2.78 -4.14
N CYS A 156 -3.05 -2.63 -3.05
CA CYS A 156 -4.43 -3.09 -2.90
C CYS A 156 -5.31 -1.94 -2.37
N PRO A 157 -5.91 -1.13 -3.26
CA PRO A 157 -6.76 0.00 -2.85
C PRO A 157 -7.82 -0.43 -1.83
N GLY A 158 -7.89 0.32 -0.72
CA GLY A 158 -8.75 -0.01 0.43
C GLY A 158 -8.06 -0.75 1.58
N ALA A 159 -6.94 -1.44 1.34
CA ALA A 159 -6.21 -2.16 2.40
C ALA A 159 -5.63 -1.22 3.47
N GLY A 160 -5.18 -0.02 3.10
CA GLY A 160 -4.74 0.99 4.07
C GLY A 160 -5.90 1.48 4.97
N GLN A 161 -7.09 1.66 4.43
CA GLN A 161 -8.27 2.03 5.23
C GLN A 161 -8.68 0.89 6.17
N LEU A 162 -8.55 -0.37 5.72
CA LEU A 162 -8.76 -1.54 6.56
C LEU A 162 -7.75 -1.62 7.70
N SER A 163 -6.48 -1.25 7.46
CA SER A 163 -5.45 -1.24 8.52
C SER A 163 -5.74 -0.20 9.61
N LEU A 164 -6.47 0.87 9.28
CA LEU A 164 -6.99 1.86 10.23
C LEU A 164 -8.31 1.45 10.89
N GLY A 165 -8.82 0.25 10.61
CA GLY A 165 -10.10 -0.23 11.13
C GLY A 165 -11.35 0.33 10.43
N ARG A 166 -11.20 1.11 9.35
CA ARG A 166 -12.32 1.70 8.58
C ARG A 166 -12.84 0.73 7.52
N GLN A 167 -13.53 -0.32 7.96
CA GLN A 167 -13.98 -1.42 7.10
C GLN A 167 -14.85 -1.00 5.90
N PRO A 168 -15.92 -0.19 6.07
CA PRO A 168 -16.79 0.16 4.94
C PRO A 168 -16.02 0.88 3.84
N MET A 169 -15.22 1.89 4.22
CA MET A 169 -14.41 2.66 3.27
C MET A 169 -13.41 1.77 2.52
N GLY A 170 -12.73 0.86 3.24
CA GLY A 170 -11.76 -0.04 2.63
C GLY A 170 -12.39 -0.98 1.60
N PHE A 171 -13.54 -1.58 1.89
CA PHE A 171 -14.21 -2.47 0.93
C PHE A 171 -14.86 -1.72 -0.23
N ILE A 172 -15.32 -0.48 -0.04
CA ILE A 172 -15.83 0.36 -1.14
C ILE A 172 -14.70 0.65 -2.13
N LEU A 173 -13.53 1.08 -1.65
CA LEU A 173 -12.37 1.37 -2.51
C LEU A 173 -11.88 0.11 -3.24
N LEU A 174 -11.83 -1.02 -2.55
CA LEU A 174 -11.50 -2.31 -3.15
C LEU A 174 -12.51 -2.70 -4.23
N GLY A 175 -13.81 -2.59 -3.94
CA GLY A 175 -14.89 -2.90 -4.87
C GLY A 175 -14.81 -2.04 -6.12
N LEU A 176 -14.65 -0.72 -5.96
CA LEU A 176 -14.43 0.20 -7.08
C LEU A 176 -13.20 -0.20 -7.91
N TYR A 177 -12.10 -0.57 -7.26
CA TYR A 177 -10.89 -0.98 -7.96
C TYR A 177 -11.09 -2.28 -8.77
N VAL A 178 -11.74 -3.28 -8.18
CA VAL A 178 -12.02 -4.57 -8.83
C VAL A 178 -13.01 -4.40 -9.98
N LEU A 179 -14.04 -3.56 -9.83
CA LEU A 179 -15.05 -3.31 -10.88
C LEU A 179 -14.50 -2.63 -12.14
N ILE A 180 -13.27 -2.11 -12.10
CA ILE A 180 -12.63 -1.53 -13.28
C ILE A 180 -12.07 -2.62 -14.20
N PHE A 181 -11.62 -3.76 -13.69
CA PHE A 181 -10.99 -4.78 -14.55
C PHE A 181 -11.90 -5.33 -15.67
N PRO A 182 -13.21 -5.55 -15.47
CA PRO A 182 -14.11 -5.94 -16.57
C PRO A 182 -14.16 -4.92 -17.71
N THR A 183 -13.91 -3.64 -17.43
CA THR A 183 -13.90 -2.58 -18.46
C THR A 183 -12.63 -2.59 -19.33
N LEU A 184 -11.62 -3.40 -18.97
CA LEU A 184 -10.45 -3.65 -19.84
C LEU A 184 -10.82 -4.46 -21.07
N ALA A 185 -11.85 -5.31 -21.01
CA ALA A 185 -12.23 -6.18 -22.13
C ALA A 185 -12.56 -5.40 -23.43
N PRO A 186 -13.42 -4.37 -23.43
CA PRO A 186 -13.65 -3.57 -24.62
C PRO A 186 -12.40 -2.78 -25.06
N ALA A 187 -11.56 -2.31 -24.14
CA ALA A 187 -10.31 -1.62 -24.49
C ALA A 187 -9.31 -2.55 -25.21
N LEU A 188 -9.20 -3.80 -24.75
CA LEU A 188 -8.36 -4.82 -25.38
C LEU A 188 -8.91 -5.28 -26.75
N ALA A 189 -10.24 -5.26 -26.94
CA ALA A 189 -10.85 -5.52 -28.24
C ALA A 189 -10.49 -4.45 -29.28
N GLY A 190 -10.43 -3.17 -28.89
CA GLY A 190 -9.94 -2.09 -29.75
C GLY A 190 -8.47 -2.26 -30.14
N LEU A 191 -7.62 -2.70 -29.19
CA LEU A 191 -6.21 -3.00 -29.45
C LEU A 191 -6.03 -4.14 -30.46
N ARG A 192 -6.92 -5.14 -30.44
CA ARG A 192 -6.92 -6.23 -31.43
C ARG A 192 -7.12 -5.72 -32.86
N GLY A 193 -8.02 -4.76 -33.07
CA GLY A 193 -8.19 -4.13 -34.39
C GLY A 193 -6.93 -3.40 -34.89
N VAL A 194 -6.21 -2.74 -33.98
CA VAL A 194 -4.92 -2.08 -34.30
C VAL A 194 -3.84 -3.12 -34.62
N LEU A 195 -3.77 -4.21 -33.85
CA LEU A 195 -2.85 -5.33 -34.09
C LEU A 195 -3.14 -6.06 -35.39
N ASP A 196 -4.40 -6.36 -35.71
CA ASP A 196 -4.79 -7.06 -36.95
C ASP A 196 -4.43 -6.21 -38.19
N ASN A 197 -4.58 -4.89 -38.11
CA ASN A 197 -4.15 -3.95 -39.14
C ASN A 197 -2.61 -3.82 -39.23
N ALA A 198 -1.90 -3.90 -38.09
CA ALA A 198 -0.44 -3.86 -38.07
C ALA A 198 0.17 -5.17 -38.60
N VAL A 199 -0.44 -6.32 -38.33
CA VAL A 199 0.00 -7.64 -38.81
C VAL A 199 -0.18 -7.77 -40.32
N THR A 200 -1.29 -7.26 -40.86
CA THR A 200 -1.48 -7.20 -42.33
C THR A 200 -0.49 -6.23 -43.00
N SER A 201 0.01 -5.24 -42.25
CA SER A 201 1.03 -4.28 -42.68
C SER A 201 2.47 -4.69 -42.32
N ALA A 202 2.67 -5.88 -41.73
CA ALA A 202 3.94 -6.29 -41.12
C ALA A 202 5.13 -6.27 -42.09
N GLY A 203 4.89 -6.54 -43.38
CA GLY A 203 5.92 -6.44 -44.43
C GLY A 203 6.49 -5.03 -44.63
N GLN A 204 5.72 -3.99 -44.31
CA GLN A 204 6.16 -2.59 -44.34
C GLN A 204 6.78 -2.14 -43.01
N LEU A 205 6.33 -2.68 -41.88
CA LEU A 205 6.84 -2.37 -40.53
C LEU A 205 8.29 -2.80 -40.34
N PHE A 206 8.69 -3.98 -40.82
CA PHE A 206 10.10 -4.43 -40.73
C PHE A 206 11.07 -3.59 -41.56
N GLN A 207 10.58 -2.86 -42.56
CA GLN A 207 11.41 -2.00 -43.42
C GLN A 207 11.54 -0.57 -42.88
N ARG A 208 10.75 -0.19 -41.86
CA ARG A 208 10.68 1.17 -41.30
C ARG A 208 10.62 1.14 -39.76
N PRO A 209 11.77 1.04 -39.07
CA PRO A 209 11.82 0.92 -37.61
C PRO A 209 11.29 2.16 -36.88
N ASP A 210 11.30 3.32 -37.53
CA ASP A 210 10.67 4.56 -37.08
C ASP A 210 9.16 4.42 -36.88
N LEU A 211 8.48 3.71 -37.79
CA LEU A 211 7.04 3.44 -37.69
C LEU A 211 6.72 2.49 -36.53
N ILE A 212 7.60 1.54 -36.21
CA ILE A 212 7.42 0.64 -35.06
C ILE A 212 7.47 1.45 -33.76
N VAL A 213 8.43 2.37 -33.62
CA VAL A 213 8.56 3.22 -32.42
C VAL A 213 7.36 4.14 -32.28
N GLN A 214 6.88 4.72 -33.38
CA GLN A 214 5.70 5.57 -33.36
C GLN A 214 4.43 4.79 -32.98
N LEU A 215 4.23 3.61 -33.56
CA LEU A 215 3.11 2.73 -33.24
C LEU A 215 3.15 2.27 -31.78
N ALA A 216 4.33 1.90 -31.27
CA ALA A 216 4.49 1.53 -29.87
C ALA A 216 4.14 2.69 -28.93
N ARG A 217 4.53 3.92 -29.29
CA ARG A 217 4.21 5.12 -28.53
C ARG A 217 2.71 5.41 -28.54
N ASP A 218 2.08 5.33 -29.71
CA ASP A 218 0.65 5.56 -29.84
C ASP A 218 -0.15 4.50 -29.07
N ILE A 219 0.22 3.23 -29.17
CA ILE A 219 -0.37 2.15 -28.36
C ILE A 219 -0.20 2.43 -26.86
N SER A 220 1.00 2.82 -26.42
CA SER A 220 1.26 3.14 -25.01
C SER A 220 0.36 4.27 -24.52
N VAL A 221 0.23 5.36 -25.30
CA VAL A 221 -0.62 6.50 -24.93
C VAL A 221 -2.10 6.10 -24.85
N HIS A 222 -2.58 5.31 -25.80
CA HIS A 222 -3.96 4.81 -25.78
C HIS A 222 -4.23 3.89 -24.59
N ILE A 223 -3.25 3.07 -24.19
CA ILE A 223 -3.37 2.22 -22.99
C ILE A 223 -3.34 3.08 -21.72
N GLU A 224 -2.36 3.99 -21.60
CA GLU A 224 -2.17 4.82 -20.41
C GLU A 224 -3.36 5.75 -20.15
N LEU A 225 -3.88 6.37 -21.20
CA LEU A 225 -5.02 7.29 -21.13
C LEU A 225 -6.38 6.61 -21.35
N SER A 226 -6.39 5.28 -21.47
CA SER A 226 -7.64 4.53 -21.52
C SER A 226 -8.46 4.72 -20.24
N PHE A 227 -9.78 4.68 -20.37
CA PHE A 227 -10.68 4.77 -19.22
C PHE A 227 -10.33 3.79 -18.08
N PRO A 228 -10.04 2.49 -18.33
CA PRO A 228 -9.67 1.58 -17.25
C PRO A 228 -8.37 1.98 -16.54
N SER A 229 -7.35 2.42 -17.28
CA SER A 229 -6.07 2.88 -16.70
C SER A 229 -6.26 4.12 -15.83
N LEU A 230 -6.98 5.12 -16.35
CA LEU A 230 -7.27 6.36 -15.63
C LEU A 230 -8.11 6.10 -14.37
N ALA A 231 -9.16 5.29 -14.48
CA ALA A 231 -10.00 4.91 -13.35
C ALA A 231 -9.20 4.16 -12.27
N GLN A 232 -8.29 3.25 -12.66
CA GLN A 232 -7.43 2.56 -11.71
C GLN A 232 -6.49 3.53 -11.00
N SER A 233 -5.89 4.46 -11.73
CA SER A 233 -5.03 5.50 -11.18
C SER A 233 -5.79 6.41 -10.21
N MET A 234 -7.03 6.81 -10.55
CA MET A 234 -7.91 7.58 -9.67
C MET A 234 -8.21 6.87 -8.36
N VAL A 235 -8.61 5.59 -8.40
CA VAL A 235 -8.94 4.85 -7.18
C VAL A 235 -7.69 4.66 -6.31
N LYS A 236 -6.52 4.38 -6.90
CA LYS A 236 -5.24 4.28 -6.17
C LYS A 236 -4.86 5.60 -5.50
N THR A 237 -4.85 6.69 -6.25
CA THR A 237 -4.50 8.02 -5.74
C THR A 237 -5.49 8.48 -4.67
N ALA A 238 -6.79 8.28 -4.88
CA ALA A 238 -7.82 8.57 -3.88
C ALA A 238 -7.65 7.71 -2.61
N ALA A 239 -7.32 6.42 -2.73
CA ALA A 239 -7.07 5.57 -1.57
C ALA A 239 -5.85 6.04 -0.77
N ILE A 240 -4.76 6.43 -1.43
CA ILE A 240 -3.58 7.01 -0.77
C ILE A 240 -3.95 8.33 -0.08
N ALA A 241 -4.63 9.23 -0.80
CA ALA A 241 -5.06 10.52 -0.29
C ALA A 241 -5.96 10.38 0.94
N LEU A 242 -6.97 9.52 0.89
CA LEU A 242 -7.87 9.25 2.01
C LEU A 242 -7.10 8.69 3.21
N TYR A 243 -6.16 7.77 3.00
CA TYR A 243 -5.32 7.26 4.08
C TYR A 243 -4.49 8.40 4.71
N CYS A 244 -3.83 9.20 3.88
CA CYS A 244 -3.05 10.36 4.34
C CYS A 244 -3.90 11.42 5.05
N ALA A 245 -5.11 11.72 4.55
CA ALA A 245 -6.04 12.64 5.18
C ALA A 245 -6.50 12.13 6.55
N THR A 246 -6.72 10.82 6.71
CA THR A 246 -7.08 10.25 8.02
C THR A 246 -5.95 10.32 9.04
N LEU A 247 -4.70 10.41 8.58
CA LEU A 247 -3.54 10.68 9.42
C LEU A 247 -3.27 12.18 9.58
N GLY A 248 -3.78 13.01 8.68
CA GLY A 248 -3.49 14.44 8.58
C GLY A 248 -3.84 15.36 9.76
N PRO A 249 -4.84 15.08 10.61
CA PRO A 249 -5.19 16.05 11.65
C PRO A 249 -4.33 15.79 12.89
N LEU A 250 -3.19 16.47 12.97
CA LEU A 250 -2.80 17.34 14.11
C LEU A 250 -1.29 17.69 14.00
N PRO A 251 -0.93 18.97 13.79
CA PRO A 251 0.43 19.42 14.10
C PRO A 251 0.65 19.18 15.61
N GLY A 252 1.59 18.31 15.94
CA GLY A 252 1.84 17.87 17.32
C GLY A 252 1.18 16.53 17.67
N ALA A 253 -0.11 16.30 17.40
CA ALA A 253 -0.76 15.07 17.89
C ALA A 253 -0.59 13.83 17.01
N LEU A 254 -0.31 13.95 15.70
CA LEU A 254 0.13 12.79 14.91
C LEU A 254 1.57 12.42 15.27
N GLY A 255 2.43 13.43 15.51
CA GLY A 255 3.77 13.22 16.06
C GLY A 255 3.70 12.53 17.41
N VAL A 256 2.84 13.00 18.33
CA VAL A 256 2.64 12.38 19.65
C VAL A 256 1.99 10.99 19.54
N ARG A 257 1.00 10.75 18.68
CA ARG A 257 0.42 9.41 18.46
C ARG A 257 1.40 8.44 17.81
N LEU A 258 2.13 8.88 16.78
CA LEU A 258 3.15 8.05 16.12
C LEU A 258 4.37 7.83 17.03
N ASP A 259 4.78 8.82 17.82
CA ASP A 259 5.87 8.68 18.80
C ASP A 259 5.45 7.77 19.98
N THR A 260 4.20 7.87 20.46
CA THR A 260 3.65 6.93 21.47
C THR A 260 3.44 5.52 20.93
N GLU A 261 3.14 5.36 19.64
CA GLU A 261 3.08 4.07 18.95
C GLU A 261 4.45 3.58 18.44
N GLY A 262 5.56 4.27 18.78
CA GLY A 262 6.93 3.89 18.43
C GLY A 262 7.30 4.08 16.95
N ALA A 263 6.38 4.62 16.15
CA ALA A 263 6.56 4.95 14.75
C ALA A 263 7.32 6.27 14.61
N ARG A 264 8.63 6.25 14.84
CA ARG A 264 9.58 7.33 14.50
C ARG A 264 9.68 7.46 12.97
N TRP A 265 8.59 7.79 12.28
CA TRP A 265 8.49 7.88 10.82
C TRP A 265 9.38 9.01 10.32
N SER A 266 10.68 8.74 10.26
CA SER A 266 11.78 9.67 10.01
C SER A 266 12.00 10.70 11.14
N ALA A 267 12.67 10.23 12.19
CA ALA A 267 13.47 11.11 13.05
C ALA A 267 14.49 11.92 12.21
N SER A 268 14.96 11.35 11.09
CA SER A 268 15.85 12.04 10.16
C SER A 268 15.08 13.03 9.24
N PRO A 269 15.52 14.30 9.17
CA PRO A 269 15.14 15.28 8.15
C PRO A 269 15.07 14.77 6.72
N VAL A 270 16.11 14.04 6.33
CA VAL A 270 16.37 13.65 4.94
C VAL A 270 15.41 12.53 4.56
N ALA A 271 15.22 11.56 5.47
CA ALA A 271 14.25 10.50 5.28
C ALA A 271 12.81 11.05 5.23
N ARG A 272 12.50 12.12 5.99
CA ARG A 272 11.20 12.79 5.90
C ARG A 272 10.97 13.45 4.56
N GLY A 273 11.97 14.19 4.08
CA GLY A 273 11.94 14.84 2.77
C GLY A 273 11.81 13.82 1.64
N GLY A 274 12.61 12.76 1.67
CA GLY A 274 12.55 11.68 0.69
C GLY A 274 11.20 10.96 0.68
N GLY A 275 10.66 10.63 1.85
CA GLY A 275 9.33 10.01 1.97
C GLY A 275 8.21 10.89 1.42
N ILE A 276 8.28 12.20 1.67
CA ILE A 276 7.32 13.17 1.11
C ILE A 276 7.45 13.32 -0.40
N ALA A 277 8.66 13.31 -0.94
CA ALA A 277 8.89 13.36 -2.38
C ALA A 277 8.31 12.11 -3.07
N ILE A 278 8.60 10.92 -2.54
CA ILE A 278 8.03 9.66 -3.05
C ILE A 278 6.51 9.69 -2.98
N LEU A 279 5.95 10.14 -1.86
CA LEU A 279 4.51 10.20 -1.70
C LEU A 279 3.85 11.19 -2.67
N GLY A 280 4.43 12.37 -2.86
CA GLY A 280 3.93 13.36 -3.81
C GLY A 280 3.96 12.84 -5.25
N TRP A 281 4.95 12.02 -5.58
CA TRP A 281 5.03 11.33 -6.86
C TRP A 281 3.91 10.30 -7.05
N LEU A 282 3.63 9.52 -6.01
CA LEU A 282 2.56 8.50 -6.04
C LEU A 282 1.15 9.12 -6.01
N CYS A 283 0.97 10.21 -5.29
CA CYS A 283 -0.31 10.90 -5.13
C CYS A 283 -0.08 12.40 -4.89
N PRO A 284 -0.30 13.23 -5.92
CA PRO A 284 -0.27 14.69 -5.77
C PRO A 284 -1.25 15.13 -4.68
N GLY A 285 -0.80 15.97 -3.76
CA GLY A 285 -1.60 16.43 -2.63
C GLY A 285 -1.52 15.57 -1.36
N ALA A 286 -1.12 14.29 -1.45
CA ALA A 286 -0.95 13.45 -0.26
C ALA A 286 0.08 13.99 0.76
N PRO A 287 1.21 14.59 0.34
CA PRO A 287 2.08 15.31 1.26
C PRO A 287 1.38 16.42 2.07
N GLN A 288 0.55 17.23 1.40
CA GLN A 288 -0.21 18.30 2.06
C GLN A 288 -1.25 17.73 3.02
N LEU A 289 -1.94 16.66 2.64
CA LEU A 289 -2.89 15.96 3.52
C LEU A 289 -2.19 15.45 4.79
N LEU A 290 -1.03 14.82 4.68
CA LEU A 290 -0.24 14.40 5.84
C LEU A 290 0.23 15.56 6.72
N GLN A 291 0.42 16.73 6.14
CA GLN A 291 0.78 17.95 6.86
C GLN A 291 -0.43 18.70 7.45
N GLY A 292 -1.63 18.10 7.40
CA GLY A 292 -2.87 18.67 7.93
C GLY A 292 -3.48 19.78 7.09
N ARG A 293 -3.11 19.87 5.80
CA ARG A 293 -3.60 20.89 4.87
C ARG A 293 -4.58 20.28 3.90
N GLU A 294 -5.74 19.93 4.42
CA GLU A 294 -6.77 19.20 3.68
C GLU A 294 -7.19 19.92 2.40
N SER A 295 -7.54 21.21 2.49
CA SER A 295 -8.00 21.98 1.33
C SER A 295 -6.98 22.02 0.18
N LEU A 296 -5.70 22.26 0.49
CA LEU A 296 -4.64 22.29 -0.52
C LEU A 296 -4.34 20.88 -1.07
N GLY A 297 -4.33 19.87 -0.20
CA GLY A 297 -4.09 18.49 -0.63
C GLY A 297 -5.16 18.00 -1.59
N TRP A 298 -6.43 18.24 -1.27
CA TRP A 298 -7.56 17.88 -2.14
C TRP A 298 -7.59 18.70 -3.42
N SER A 299 -7.24 19.99 -3.40
CA SER A 299 -7.22 20.81 -4.61
C SER A 299 -6.12 20.39 -5.59
N LEU A 300 -4.91 20.08 -5.09
CA LEU A 300 -3.81 19.57 -5.91
C LEU A 300 -4.16 18.21 -6.54
N LEU A 301 -4.74 17.29 -5.75
CA LEU A 301 -5.21 16.01 -6.26
C LEU A 301 -6.31 16.19 -7.31
N GLY A 302 -7.33 17.00 -7.01
CA GLY A 302 -8.43 17.28 -7.93
C GLY A 302 -7.95 17.88 -9.25
N THR A 303 -6.99 18.80 -9.19
CA THR A 303 -6.38 19.41 -10.38
C THR A 303 -5.64 18.37 -11.22
N TYR A 304 -4.82 17.53 -10.57
CA TYR A 304 -4.10 16.44 -11.24
C TYR A 304 -5.07 15.48 -11.95
N LEU A 305 -6.12 15.03 -11.25
CA LEU A 305 -7.12 14.12 -11.82
C LEU A 305 -7.92 14.77 -12.95
N LEU A 306 -8.26 16.05 -12.83
CA LEU A 306 -8.97 16.79 -13.88
C LEU A 306 -8.16 16.86 -15.17
N ILE A 307 -6.87 17.22 -15.09
CA ILE A 307 -5.98 17.28 -16.25
C ILE A 307 -5.89 15.92 -16.95
N GLN A 308 -5.67 14.84 -16.19
CA GLN A 308 -5.59 13.48 -16.73
C GLN A 308 -6.90 13.03 -17.38
N SER A 309 -8.03 13.29 -16.71
CA SER A 309 -9.37 12.95 -17.22
C SER A 309 -9.69 13.70 -18.49
N THR A 310 -9.29 14.97 -18.57
CA THR A 310 -9.53 15.83 -19.73
C THR A 310 -8.70 15.33 -20.92
N ALA A 311 -7.42 15.02 -20.71
CA ALA A 311 -6.57 14.45 -21.75
C ALA A 311 -7.11 13.11 -22.29
N GLY A 312 -7.50 12.20 -21.38
CA GLY A 312 -8.10 10.92 -21.77
C GLY A 312 -9.46 11.07 -22.45
N GLY A 313 -10.32 11.96 -21.97
CA GLY A 313 -11.64 12.22 -22.56
C GLY A 313 -11.54 12.78 -23.98
N LEU A 314 -10.65 13.74 -24.20
CA LEU A 314 -10.40 14.31 -25.53
C LEU A 314 -9.80 13.28 -26.50
N LEU A 315 -8.93 12.40 -26.01
CA LEU A 315 -8.36 11.31 -26.81
C LEU A 315 -9.42 10.28 -27.20
N VAL A 316 -10.24 9.83 -26.25
CA VAL A 316 -11.29 8.81 -26.49
C VAL A 316 -12.37 9.32 -27.44
N GLN A 317 -12.66 10.62 -27.43
CA GLN A 317 -13.60 11.26 -28.37
C GLN A 317 -12.98 11.58 -29.74
N GLU A 318 -11.71 11.20 -29.97
CA GLU A 318 -10.95 11.49 -31.19
C GLU A 318 -10.86 12.99 -31.52
N ILE A 319 -11.04 13.87 -30.52
CA ILE A 319 -10.96 15.32 -30.69
C ILE A 319 -9.51 15.77 -30.90
N ILE A 320 -8.58 15.12 -30.20
CA ILE A 320 -7.14 15.39 -30.29
C ILE A 320 -6.35 14.12 -30.59
N PRO A 321 -5.22 14.22 -31.30
CA PRO A 321 -4.33 13.09 -31.52
C PRO A 321 -3.56 12.71 -30.24
N ALA A 322 -3.05 11.47 -30.19
CA ALA A 322 -2.31 10.91 -29.05
C ALA A 322 -1.16 11.78 -28.55
N HIS A 323 -0.41 12.41 -29.47
CA HIS A 323 0.73 13.26 -29.10
C HIS A 323 0.31 14.55 -28.36
N GLU A 324 -0.87 15.11 -28.68
CA GLU A 324 -1.43 16.27 -27.97
C GLU A 324 -1.98 15.86 -26.61
N ALA A 325 -2.68 14.71 -26.54
CA ALA A 325 -3.17 14.16 -25.28
C ALA A 325 -2.02 13.91 -24.29
N SER A 326 -0.89 13.37 -24.78
CA SER A 326 0.34 13.19 -23.98
C SER A 326 0.92 14.52 -23.47
N ARG A 327 0.92 15.58 -24.31
CA ARG A 327 1.35 16.93 -23.88
C ARG A 327 0.45 17.48 -22.78
N ILE A 328 -0.87 17.37 -22.92
CA ILE A 328 -1.81 17.82 -21.88
C ILE A 328 -1.59 17.03 -20.59
N ALA A 329 -1.49 15.69 -20.67
CA ALA A 329 -1.23 14.83 -19.52
C ALA A 329 0.10 15.18 -18.82
N SER A 330 1.13 15.61 -19.58
CA SER A 330 2.41 16.05 -19.01
C SER A 330 2.31 17.31 -18.14
N LEU A 331 1.29 18.16 -18.34
CA LEU A 331 1.02 19.30 -17.45
C LEU A 331 0.67 18.83 -16.03
N ALA A 332 0.11 17.63 -15.88
CA ALA A 332 -0.16 17.06 -14.57
C ALA A 332 1.13 16.82 -13.77
N SER A 333 2.26 16.56 -14.43
CA SER A 333 3.58 16.43 -13.79
C SER A 333 4.04 17.74 -13.16
N ILE A 334 3.63 18.90 -13.69
CA ILE A 334 3.91 20.20 -13.07
C ILE A 334 3.21 20.28 -11.70
N VAL A 335 1.96 19.80 -11.61
CA VAL A 335 1.21 19.74 -10.34
C VAL A 335 1.90 18.82 -9.33
N VAL A 336 2.41 17.66 -9.79
CA VAL A 336 3.19 16.72 -8.96
C VAL A 336 4.43 17.42 -8.39
N VAL A 337 5.25 18.01 -9.25
CA VAL A 337 6.50 18.68 -8.84
C VAL A 337 6.22 19.86 -7.92
N ALA A 338 5.22 20.69 -8.24
CA ALA A 338 4.79 21.80 -7.40
C ALA A 338 4.35 21.32 -6.01
N SER A 339 3.56 20.25 -5.93
CA SER A 339 3.13 19.64 -4.66
C SER A 339 4.33 19.19 -3.81
N ILE A 340 5.34 18.55 -4.44
CA ILE A 340 6.55 18.10 -3.75
C ILE A 340 7.37 19.29 -3.24
N VAL A 341 7.70 20.24 -4.11
CA VAL A 341 8.53 21.40 -3.77
C VAL A 341 7.87 22.21 -2.64
N GLU A 342 6.58 22.47 -2.74
CA GLU A 342 5.82 23.20 -1.73
C GLU A 342 5.91 22.51 -0.36
N SER A 343 5.71 21.19 -0.33
CA SER A 343 5.78 20.41 0.91
C SER A 343 7.20 20.39 1.51
N LEU A 344 8.24 20.32 0.69
CA LEU A 344 9.64 20.33 1.15
C LEU A 344 10.03 21.70 1.74
N VAL A 345 9.67 22.79 1.05
CA VAL A 345 9.93 24.17 1.53
C VAL A 345 9.31 24.38 2.91
N ARG A 346 8.09 23.87 3.14
CA ARG A 346 7.41 23.99 4.43
C ARG A 346 8.14 23.25 5.57
N ILE A 347 8.67 22.06 5.32
CA ILE A 347 9.46 21.32 6.33
C ILE A 347 10.66 22.15 6.76
N VAL A 348 11.37 22.75 5.80
CA VAL A 348 12.54 23.60 6.07
C VAL A 348 12.12 24.85 6.87
N ARG A 349 11.03 25.52 6.46
CA ARG A 349 10.52 26.73 7.15
C ARG A 349 10.09 26.46 8.58
N ASN A 350 9.32 25.40 8.83
CA ASN A 350 8.84 25.06 10.17
C ASN A 350 10.00 24.79 11.13
N ARG A 351 11.07 24.17 10.65
CA ARG A 351 12.27 23.93 11.45
C ARG A 351 13.07 25.17 11.75
N ALA A 352 13.18 26.09 10.79
CA ALA A 352 13.80 27.38 11.05
C ALA A 352 13.05 28.13 12.16
N LEU A 353 11.71 28.04 12.19
CA LEU A 353 10.88 28.59 13.25
C LEU A 353 11.05 27.86 14.59
N GLU A 354 11.08 26.53 14.60
CA GLU A 354 11.35 25.74 15.82
C GLU A 354 12.73 26.06 16.42
N ARG A 355 13.77 26.15 15.58
CA ARG A 355 15.12 26.56 16.02
C ARG A 355 15.14 27.98 16.57
N LYS A 356 14.42 28.91 15.95
CA LYS A 356 14.29 30.29 16.44
C LYS A 356 13.56 30.33 17.78
N LYS A 357 12.52 29.52 17.98
CA LYS A 357 11.82 29.40 19.27
C LYS A 357 12.71 28.77 20.35
N ALA A 358 13.47 27.74 20.01
CA ALA A 358 14.40 27.09 20.93
C ALA A 358 15.58 27.99 21.31
N GLY A 359 16.09 28.79 20.37
CA GLY A 359 17.14 29.79 20.62
C GLY A 359 16.65 31.08 21.30
N ASN A 360 15.33 31.30 21.34
CA ASN A 360 14.68 32.39 22.07
C ASN A 360 14.11 31.94 23.43
N LEU A 361 14.32 30.70 23.87
CA LEU A 361 14.16 30.34 25.27
C LEU A 361 15.34 30.97 26.00
N PRO A 362 15.12 32.05 26.78
CA PRO A 362 16.17 32.53 27.65
C PRO A 362 16.49 31.41 28.63
N GLY A 363 17.77 31.23 28.94
CA GLY A 363 18.16 30.52 30.15
C GLY A 363 17.67 31.30 31.37
N ASP A 364 16.37 31.19 31.66
CA ASP A 364 15.75 31.67 32.88
C ASP A 364 15.45 30.49 33.83
N GLU A 365 16.43 29.60 33.95
CA GLU A 365 16.68 28.82 35.18
C GLU A 365 17.61 29.62 36.11
N SER A 366 17.26 30.89 36.35
CA SER A 366 17.91 31.68 37.41
C SER A 366 16.95 32.11 38.53
N ARG A 367 15.70 31.61 38.56
CA ARG A 367 14.73 31.90 39.64
C ARG A 367 13.74 30.76 39.87
N LEU A 368 14.13 29.78 40.70
CA LEU A 368 13.33 29.10 41.74
C LEU A 368 14.05 27.81 42.18
N LEU A 369 15.16 27.98 42.91
CA LEU A 369 15.46 27.37 44.22
C LEU A 369 16.81 27.87 44.71
#